data_AF-A0A414AZW0-F1
#
_entry.id   AF-A0A414AZW0-F1
#
_cell.length_a   1.000
_cell.length_b   1.000
_cell.length_c   1.000
_cell.angle_alpha   90.00
_cell.angle_beta   90.00
_cell.angle_gamma   90.00
#
_symmetry.space_group_name_H-M   'P 1'
#
loop_
_entity.id
_entity.type
_entity.pdbx_description
1 polymer ?
#
loop_
_entity_poly.entity_id
_entity_poly.type
_entity_poly.pdbx_seq_one_letter_code
_entity_poly.pdbx_strand_id
1 'polypeptide(L)'
;MSIFGIGTNSQETDNGELKGQMYHIACMAWFPAYSKDPIPVSFKFMGDDGSCQRVSDISVMEDEEKNYAGIPSREYKCKAFIGGLEQIFKLVYFTEEYKWVMVI
;
A
#
# COMPACT_ATOMS: atom_id res chain seq x y z
N MET A 1 -26.91 6.37 41.28
CA MET A 1 -25.94 7.33 40.71
C MET A 1 -24.72 6.55 40.26
N SER A 2 -24.55 6.42 38.95
CA SER A 2 -23.27 6.43 38.20
C SER A 2 -23.40 5.61 36.93
N ILE A 3 -23.53 6.35 35.83
CA ILE A 3 -23.38 5.94 34.45
C ILE A 3 -21.90 6.11 34.12
N PHE A 4 -21.23 5.06 33.68
CA PHE A 4 -19.88 5.08 33.07
C PHE A 4 -19.79 3.83 32.20
N GLY A 5 -19.44 3.81 30.93
CA GLY A 5 -19.03 4.82 29.97
C GLY A 5 -18.74 3.98 28.72
N ILE A 6 -19.35 4.32 27.60
CA ILE A 6 -19.28 3.54 26.36
C ILE A 6 -17.86 3.69 25.82
N GLY A 7 -17.02 2.69 26.07
CA GLY A 7 -15.74 2.54 25.37
C GLY A 7 -16.06 2.05 23.97
N THR A 8 -16.26 2.96 23.03
CA THR A 8 -16.18 2.65 21.60
C THR A 8 -14.75 2.21 21.34
N ASN A 9 -14.49 0.91 21.47
CA ASN A 9 -13.35 0.30 20.82
C ASN A 9 -13.60 0.50 19.33
N SER A 10 -12.88 1.45 18.73
CA SER A 10 -12.67 1.51 17.29
C SER A 10 -12.01 0.18 16.92
N GLN A 11 -12.82 -0.85 16.67
CA GLN A 11 -12.32 -2.08 16.09
C GLN A 11 -11.78 -1.67 14.72
N GLU A 12 -10.45 -1.55 14.60
CA GLU A 12 -9.81 -1.56 13.31
C GLU A 12 -10.40 -2.74 12.57
N THR A 13 -11.16 -2.44 11.53
CA THR A 13 -11.90 -3.46 10.81
C THR A 13 -10.85 -4.23 10.05
N ASP A 14 -10.65 -5.50 10.39
CA ASP A 14 -9.77 -6.38 9.65
C ASP A 14 -10.27 -6.41 8.20
N ASN A 15 -9.48 -5.85 7.29
CA ASN A 15 -9.76 -5.82 5.86
C ASN A 15 -9.57 -7.22 5.23
N GLY A 16 -9.16 -8.22 6.02
CA GLY A 16 -8.98 -9.61 5.63
C GLY A 16 -7.63 -9.82 4.94
N GLU A 17 -7.57 -10.82 4.07
CA GLU A 17 -6.38 -11.08 3.27
C GLU A 17 -6.33 -10.19 2.02
N LEU A 18 -5.12 -9.77 1.64
CA LEU A 18 -4.88 -9.15 0.34
C LEU A 18 -5.28 -10.13 -0.77
N LYS A 19 -6.25 -9.73 -1.60
CA LYS A 19 -6.70 -10.52 -2.75
C LYS A 19 -6.07 -9.97 -4.03
N GLY A 20 -5.42 -10.82 -4.80
CA GLY A 20 -4.76 -10.47 -6.05
C GLY A 20 -3.37 -11.12 -6.16
N GLN A 21 -2.70 -10.91 -7.29
CA GLN A 21 -1.33 -11.37 -7.44
C GLN A 21 -0.38 -10.40 -6.75
N MET A 22 0.40 -10.90 -5.80
CA MET A 22 1.31 -10.08 -5.00
C MET A 22 2.72 -10.15 -5.54
N TYR A 23 3.35 -8.99 -5.69
CA TYR A 23 4.73 -8.85 -6.09
C TYR A 23 5.50 -8.09 -5.02
N HIS A 24 6.59 -8.67 -4.53
CA HIS A 24 7.53 -7.92 -3.70
C HIS A 24 8.24 -6.87 -4.55
N ILE A 25 8.28 -5.64 -4.07
CA ILE A 25 8.84 -4.52 -4.81
C ILE A 25 9.91 -3.78 -4.00
N ALA A 26 10.89 -3.24 -4.71
CA ALA A 26 11.78 -2.21 -4.18
C ALA A 26 11.17 -0.84 -4.51
N CYS A 27 10.58 -0.19 -3.52
CA CYS A 27 9.91 1.09 -3.69
C CYS A 27 10.82 2.28 -3.30
N MET A 28 10.82 3.31 -4.13
CA MET A 28 11.32 4.63 -3.78
C MET A 28 10.12 5.49 -3.39
N ALA A 29 10.13 5.98 -2.16
CA ALA A 29 9.07 6.81 -1.60
C ALA A 29 9.63 8.11 -1.00
N TRP A 30 8.84 9.17 -1.05
CA TRP A 30 9.10 10.40 -0.31
C TRP A 30 8.53 10.30 1.09
N PHE A 31 9.29 10.79 2.07
CA PHE A 31 8.85 10.97 3.44
C PHE A 31 8.83 12.47 3.73
N PRO A 32 7.73 13.16 3.38
CA PRO A 32 7.66 14.61 3.56
C PRO A 32 7.60 14.97 5.05
N ALA A 33 8.26 16.06 5.46
CA ALA A 33 8.31 16.45 6.88
C ALA A 33 6.93 16.80 7.49
N TYR A 34 5.92 17.07 6.66
CA TYR A 34 4.57 17.42 7.09
C TYR A 34 3.59 16.24 7.13
N SER A 35 4.00 15.05 6.67
CA SER A 35 3.18 13.83 6.76
C SER A 35 3.98 12.72 7.41
N LYS A 36 3.30 11.88 8.18
CA LYS A 36 3.90 10.66 8.73
C LYS A 36 4.00 9.56 7.65
N ASP A 37 3.15 9.64 6.64
CA ASP A 37 2.95 8.57 5.67
C ASP A 37 3.87 8.73 4.45
N PRO A 38 4.49 7.64 3.95
CA PRO A 38 5.29 7.70 2.75
C PRO A 38 4.44 7.97 1.51
N ILE A 39 5.03 8.57 0.48
CA ILE A 39 4.40 8.78 -0.82
C ILE A 39 5.20 8.01 -1.87
N PRO A 40 4.66 6.95 -2.50
CA PRO A 40 5.39 6.17 -3.50
C PRO A 40 5.65 7.00 -4.77
N VAL A 41 6.87 6.95 -5.28
CA VAL A 41 7.32 7.73 -6.45
C VAL A 41 7.63 6.83 -7.64
N SER A 42 8.36 5.74 -7.39
CA SER A 42 8.70 4.74 -8.40
C SER A 42 9.05 3.43 -7.72
N PHE A 43 8.94 2.31 -8.41
CA PHE A 43 9.40 1.02 -7.87
C PHE A 43 10.01 0.14 -8.94
N LYS A 44 10.72 -0.89 -8.48
CA LYS A 44 11.14 -2.02 -9.29
C LYS A 44 10.51 -3.29 -8.76
N PHE A 45 10.10 -4.15 -9.67
CA PHE A 45 9.57 -5.47 -9.35
C PHE A 45 10.17 -6.51 -10.29
N MET A 46 10.16 -7.76 -9.86
CA MET A 46 10.51 -8.90 -10.70
C MET A 46 9.21 -9.45 -11.28
N GLY A 47 9.09 -9.44 -12.60
CA GLY A 47 7.97 -10.06 -13.31
C GLY A 47 8.06 -11.58 -13.29
N ASP A 48 6.97 -12.24 -13.70
CA ASP A 48 6.89 -13.70 -13.77
C ASP A 48 7.89 -14.31 -14.77
N ASP A 49 8.36 -13.52 -15.73
CA ASP A 49 9.40 -13.88 -16.69
C ASP A 49 10.84 -13.74 -16.12
N GLY A 50 10.98 -13.35 -14.86
CA GLY A 50 12.25 -13.06 -14.20
C GLY A 50 12.88 -11.73 -14.62
N SER A 51 12.21 -10.93 -15.45
CA SER A 51 12.69 -9.62 -15.84
C SER A 51 12.49 -8.60 -14.71
N CYS A 52 13.52 -7.78 -14.45
CA CYS A 52 13.39 -6.67 -13.52
C CYS A 52 12.82 -5.46 -14.26
N GLN A 53 11.57 -5.11 -13.96
CA GLN A 53 10.89 -3.98 -14.56
C GLN A 53 10.92 -2.79 -13.60
N ARG A 54 11.14 -1.59 -14.16
CA ARG A 54 11.05 -0.32 -13.42
C ARG A 54 9.77 0.38 -13.82
N VAL A 55 8.99 0.77 -12.83
CA VAL A 55 7.79 1.60 -12.97
C VAL A 55 8.07 2.97 -12.38
N SER A 56 7.96 4.00 -13.21
CA SER A 56 8.07 5.41 -12.81
C SER A 56 6.77 6.15 -13.09
N ASP A 57 6.74 7.44 -12.74
CA ASP A 57 5.61 8.33 -13.05
C ASP A 57 4.29 7.84 -12.45
N ILE A 58 4.37 7.36 -11.21
CA ILE A 58 3.23 6.83 -10.48
C ILE A 58 2.33 7.98 -10.06
N SER A 59 1.06 7.89 -10.45
CA SER A 59 0.00 8.79 -10.00
C SER A 59 -0.81 8.10 -8.92
N VAL A 60 -0.73 8.59 -7.68
CA VAL A 60 -1.57 8.13 -6.57
C VAL A 60 -2.97 8.73 -6.74
N MET A 61 -3.97 7.88 -6.86
CA MET A 61 -5.37 8.28 -7.03
C MET A 61 -6.07 8.40 -5.68
N GLU A 62 -5.86 7.40 -4.83
CA GLU A 62 -6.50 7.27 -3.52
C GLU A 62 -5.49 6.62 -2.57
N ASP A 63 -5.53 7.00 -1.29
CA ASP A 63 -4.75 6.38 -0.23
C ASP A 63 -5.65 6.10 0.98
N GLU A 64 -5.53 4.90 1.53
CA GLU A 64 -6.37 4.42 2.64
C GLU A 64 -5.51 3.66 3.65
N GLU A 65 -5.71 3.96 4.94
CA GLU A 65 -5.17 3.13 6.02
C GLU A 65 -6.04 1.88 6.16
N LYS A 66 -5.39 0.71 6.13
CA LYS A 66 -6.04 -0.60 6.20
C LYS A 66 -5.33 -1.48 7.20
N ASN A 67 -6.08 -2.37 7.81
CA ASN A 67 -5.52 -3.38 8.67
C ASN A 67 -5.67 -4.73 7.98
N TYR A 68 -4.56 -5.28 7.48
CA TYR A 68 -4.55 -6.55 6.77
C TYR A 68 -4.07 -7.65 7.72
N ALA A 69 -4.98 -8.56 8.10
CA ALA A 69 -4.69 -9.68 8.99
C ALA A 69 -4.06 -9.25 10.34
N GLY A 70 -4.50 -8.11 10.88
CA GLY A 70 -3.95 -7.55 12.12
C GLY A 70 -2.73 -6.63 11.92
N ILE A 71 -2.20 -6.51 10.71
CA ILE A 71 -1.00 -5.71 10.42
C ILE A 71 -1.42 -4.33 9.87
N PRO A 72 -1.05 -3.23 10.55
CA PRO A 72 -1.35 -1.88 10.09
C PRO A 72 -0.58 -1.59 8.79
N SER A 73 -1.35 -1.27 7.76
CA SER A 73 -0.88 -1.17 6.38
C SER A 73 -1.44 0.09 5.73
N ARG A 74 -0.69 0.67 4.80
CA ARG A 74 -1.19 1.78 3.98
C ARG A 74 -1.34 1.30 2.54
N GLU A 75 -2.56 1.37 2.03
CA GLU A 75 -2.87 1.03 0.64
C GLU A 75 -2.93 2.30 -0.20
N TYR A 76 -2.20 2.31 -1.31
CA TYR A 76 -2.21 3.38 -2.31
C TYR A 76 -2.72 2.81 -3.61
N LYS A 77 -3.87 3.30 -4.06
CA LYS A 77 -4.36 3.00 -5.40
C LYS A 77 -3.65 3.90 -6.40
N CYS A 78 -2.89 3.29 -7.27
CA CYS A 78 -1.94 3.96 -8.15
C CYS A 78 -2.26 3.68 -9.61
N LYS A 79 -1.85 4.60 -10.48
CA LYS A 79 -1.90 4.47 -11.93
C LYS A 79 -0.53 4.78 -12.50
N ALA A 80 0.01 3.91 -13.35
CA ALA A 80 1.26 4.13 -14.05
C ALA A 80 1.31 3.35 -15.37
N PHE A 81 2.29 3.67 -16.22
CA PHE A 81 2.52 2.90 -17.45
C PHE A 81 3.48 1.74 -17.18
N ILE A 82 3.01 0.51 -17.41
CA ILE A 82 3.79 -0.72 -17.27
C ILE A 82 3.69 -1.48 -18.60
N GLY A 83 4.83 -1.72 -19.24
CA GLY A 83 4.88 -2.37 -20.57
C GLY A 83 4.25 -1.52 -21.69
N GLY A 84 4.20 -0.20 -21.54
CA GLY A 84 3.58 0.72 -22.50
C GLY A 84 2.05 0.83 -22.38
N LEU A 85 1.44 0.07 -21.47
CA LEU A 85 0.01 0.15 -21.16
C LEU A 85 -0.20 0.85 -19.82
N GLU A 86 -1.22 1.68 -19.76
CA GLU A 86 -1.63 2.32 -18.52
C GLU A 86 -2.36 1.30 -17.65
N GLN A 87 -1.84 1.06 -16.45
CA GLN A 87 -2.37 0.06 -15.52
C GLN A 87 -2.71 0.72 -14.18
N ILE A 88 -3.81 0.28 -13.59
CA ILE A 88 -4.22 0.64 -12.24
C ILE A 88 -3.86 -0.55 -11.34
N PHE A 89 -3.11 -0.29 -10.28
CA PHE A 89 -2.65 -1.30 -9.33
C PHE A 89 -2.65 -0.70 -7.92
N LYS A 90 -2.51 -1.57 -6.93
CA LYS A 90 -2.41 -1.17 -5.53
C LYS A 90 -0.98 -1.35 -5.05
N LEU A 91 -0.45 -0.35 -4.36
CA LEU A 91 0.77 -0.47 -3.59
C LEU A 91 0.40 -0.53 -2.12
N VAL A 92 0.88 -1.55 -1.41
CA VAL A 92 0.62 -1.74 0.00
C VAL A 92 1.95 -1.62 0.73
N TYR A 93 2.00 -0.68 1.68
CA TYR A 93 3.11 -0.51 2.59
C TYR A 93 2.76 -1.08 3.96
N PHE A 94 3.44 -2.16 4.34
CA PHE A 94 3.33 -2.75 5.68
C PHE A 94 4.23 -1.97 6.63
N THR A 95 3.61 -1.20 7.53
CA THR A 95 4.34 -0.22 8.35
C THR A 95 5.24 -0.86 9.39
N GLU A 96 4.86 -2.01 9.94
CA GLU A 96 5.66 -2.75 10.93
C GLU A 96 6.79 -3.58 10.30
N GLU A 97 6.57 -4.06 9.07
CA GLU A 97 7.53 -4.90 8.37
C GLU A 97 8.49 -4.12 7.47
N TYR A 98 8.22 -2.82 7.26
CA TYR A 98 8.94 -1.94 6.33
C TYR A 98 8.99 -2.51 4.91
N LYS A 99 7.91 -3.18 4.49
CA LYS A 99 7.82 -3.88 3.20
C LYS A 99 6.82 -3.21 2.28
N TRP A 100 7.16 -3.20 1.00
CA TRP A 100 6.26 -2.79 -0.07
C TRP A 100 5.86 -3.99 -0.91
N VAL A 101 4.56 -4.06 -1.21
CA VAL A 101 3.97 -5.09 -2.08
C VAL A 101 3.10 -4.40 -3.11
N MET A 102 3.24 -4.81 -4.37
CA MET A 102 2.31 -4.45 -5.42
C MET A 102 1.25 -5.55 -5.54
N VAL A 103 -0.02 -5.15 -5.65
CA VAL A 103 -1.15 -6.05 -5.87
C VAL A 103 -1.87 -5.63 -7.15
N ILE A 104 -2.03 -6.60 -8.06
CA ILE A 104 -2.76 -6.49 -9.33
C ILE A 104 -3.97 -7.44 -9.29
#